data_AF-A0A955FFJ7-F1
#
_entry.id   AF-A0A955FFJ7-F1
#
_cell.length_a   1.000
_cell.length_b   1.000
_cell.length_c   1.000
_cell.angle_alpha   90.00
_cell.angle_beta   90.00
_cell.angle_gamma   90.00
#
_symmetry.space_group_name_H-M   'P 1'
#
loop_
_entity.id
_entity.type
_entity.pdbx_description
1 polymer ?
#
loop_
_entity_poly.entity_id
_entity_poly.type
_entity_poly.pdbx_seq_one_letter_code
_entity_poly.pdbx_strand_id
1 'polypeptide(L)'
;MSSNAIAERYFPIDAPQLVSIDTNRSRFEAACFIPELANEQLRARQIARLVLDTNTQKLRDGYIDDVPLPVDPLGTANSALVSKEVYGQGSPEYQEAKKALTLDCNRLYLEALRAKTWEYFPKTNQYRDDKSDHYYSHGFAIATLTEKGLSPVAEKEEQQRRTNEHVEELTYEAIGRGVLKNTVQVNLLDEYSQDVSSKYTNVTTISQCTNWALKRYQEGHTDFGGYVPSKNRLMIRNVRFNDRSDYREQDQLGLPGDYFDEELVATALWILDNRLSGNQDRTEVHATQIVSKGEVNVWDFAELLDQLASKKYGQNIFLGEVLAEGVQADYNLAKIQANKRYNAVMQAGQDLADDILAIAESGVDSWASRGIVERLVDRKIKSICEQNPEKARYVYDDATADRFKQLKDQMIAGDVMAVNQLRQDINQNAPRIEYCGGGSCGLKDVDLNGSYGKEIIKELNIKKDEIVVRDVQRPCMNCGKTGGVIYAYEDLKKSGATLIKDKGLVKKYCEHCKAKEIKINKVK
;
A
#
# COMPACT_ATOMS: atom_id res chain seq x y z
N MET A 1 12.24 -32.78 -13.16
CA MET A 1 13.58 -32.86 -12.55
C MET A 1 14.58 -32.08 -13.39
N SER A 2 14.80 -30.82 -13.03
CA SER A 2 16.07 -30.07 -13.16
C SER A 2 15.80 -28.61 -12.77
N SER A 3 15.94 -28.35 -11.48
CA SER A 3 16.18 -27.03 -10.91
C SER A 3 17.51 -26.50 -11.46
N ASN A 4 17.50 -25.32 -12.08
CA ASN A 4 18.69 -24.47 -12.20
C ASN A 4 18.27 -23.05 -12.60
N ALA A 5 18.07 -22.21 -11.58
CA ALA A 5 18.16 -20.77 -11.70
C ALA A 5 18.84 -20.24 -10.44
N ILE A 6 20.18 -20.24 -10.45
CA ILE A 6 21.01 -19.49 -9.50
C ILE A 6 21.82 -18.50 -10.33
N ALA A 7 21.68 -17.20 -10.04
CA ALA A 7 22.80 -16.26 -10.02
C ALA A 7 22.36 -14.85 -9.56
N GLU A 8 22.04 -14.69 -8.27
CA GLU A 8 22.71 -13.65 -7.49
C GLU A 8 23.56 -14.39 -6.46
N ARG A 9 24.87 -14.13 -6.47
CA ARG A 9 25.89 -14.95 -5.80
C ARG A 9 25.74 -14.86 -4.27
N TYR A 10 25.32 -15.95 -3.64
CA TYR A 10 25.41 -16.16 -2.20
C TYR A 10 26.78 -16.78 -1.88
N PHE A 11 27.56 -16.11 -1.03
CA PHE A 11 28.82 -16.64 -0.51
C PHE A 11 28.56 -17.31 0.84
N PRO A 12 29.26 -18.41 1.17
CA PRO A 12 29.26 -18.95 2.52
C PRO A 12 30.04 -17.99 3.42
N ILE A 13 29.33 -17.32 4.32
CA ILE A 13 29.93 -16.54 5.41
C ILE A 13 29.58 -17.29 6.70
N ASP A 14 30.59 -17.53 7.53
CA ASP A 14 30.46 -18.22 8.80
C ASP A 14 29.35 -17.61 9.67
N ALA A 15 28.64 -18.50 10.37
CA ALA A 15 27.38 -18.25 11.06
C ALA A 15 27.38 -17.00 11.95
N PRO A 16 26.42 -16.07 11.78
CA PRO A 16 26.03 -15.19 12.86
C PRO A 16 25.24 -16.00 13.89
N GLN A 17 25.62 -15.87 15.17
CA GLN A 17 24.80 -16.31 16.29
C GLN A 17 23.38 -15.72 16.14
N LEU A 18 22.37 -16.57 16.23
CA LEU A 18 20.96 -16.19 16.41
C LEU A 18 20.88 -15.16 17.54
N VAL A 19 20.57 -13.90 17.21
CA VAL A 19 20.24 -12.92 18.24
C VAL A 19 18.80 -13.21 18.62
N SER A 20 18.61 -13.97 19.70
CA SER A 20 17.27 -14.20 20.24
C SER A 20 16.63 -12.85 20.54
N ILE A 21 15.43 -12.62 20.02
CA ILE A 21 14.55 -11.59 20.58
C ILE A 21 14.43 -11.95 22.05
N ASP A 22 14.88 -11.05 22.91
CA ASP A 22 14.65 -11.17 24.33
C ASP A 22 13.13 -11.03 24.55
N THR A 23 12.41 -12.15 24.52
CA THR A 23 10.96 -12.21 24.77
C THR A 23 10.64 -12.02 26.25
N ASN A 24 11.48 -11.30 26.99
CA ASN A 24 11.19 -10.89 28.34
C ASN A 24 9.91 -10.05 28.33
N ARG A 25 8.81 -10.71 28.73
CA ARG A 25 7.43 -10.20 28.67
C ARG A 25 7.26 -8.87 29.40
N SER A 26 8.13 -8.55 30.35
CA SER A 26 8.15 -7.25 31.02
C SER A 26 8.39 -6.05 30.09
N ARG A 27 8.74 -6.28 28.81
CA ARG A 27 9.02 -5.23 27.81
C ARG A 27 7.91 -5.00 26.79
N PHE A 28 6.89 -5.86 26.75
CA PHE A 28 5.84 -5.85 25.73
C PHE A 28 4.46 -5.83 26.39
N GLU A 29 3.57 -5.00 25.88
CA GLU A 29 2.19 -4.92 26.36
C GLU A 29 1.27 -4.47 25.23
N ALA A 30 0.11 -5.12 25.09
CA ALA A 30 -0.91 -4.70 24.14
C ALA A 30 -1.60 -3.42 24.63
N ALA A 31 -1.76 -2.44 23.74
CA ALA A 31 -2.33 -1.14 24.07
C ALA A 31 -3.75 -1.22 24.67
N CYS A 32 -4.52 -2.26 24.36
CA CYS A 32 -5.85 -2.49 24.93
C CYS A 32 -5.84 -2.82 26.43
N PHE A 33 -4.69 -3.18 27.00
CA PHE A 33 -4.53 -3.44 28.43
C PHE A 33 -3.89 -2.27 29.20
N ILE A 34 -3.44 -1.23 28.50
CA ILE A 34 -2.99 0.03 29.10
C ILE A 34 -4.22 0.94 29.22
N PRO A 35 -4.72 1.25 30.43
CA PRO A 35 -6.02 1.90 30.61
C PRO A 35 -6.19 3.20 29.82
N GLU A 36 -5.15 4.06 29.78
CA GLU A 36 -5.16 5.32 29.05
C GLU A 36 -5.30 5.10 27.55
N LEU A 37 -4.57 4.13 27.00
CA LEU A 37 -4.61 3.82 25.57
C LEU A 37 -5.88 3.09 25.18
N ALA A 38 -6.39 2.20 26.03
CA ALA A 38 -7.68 1.54 25.83
C ALA A 38 -8.83 2.55 25.76
N ASN A 39 -8.82 3.56 26.63
CA ASN A 39 -9.79 4.65 26.60
C ASN A 39 -9.68 5.50 25.31
N GLU A 40 -8.46 5.81 24.88
CA GLU A 40 -8.22 6.54 23.64
C GLU A 40 -8.65 5.72 22.42
N GLN A 41 -8.39 4.41 22.39
CA GLN A 41 -8.87 3.51 21.34
C GLN A 41 -10.40 3.48 21.28
N LEU A 42 -11.08 3.45 22.43
CA LEU A 42 -12.54 3.50 22.48
C LEU A 42 -13.08 4.83 21.93
N ARG A 43 -12.49 5.97 22.33
CA ARG A 43 -12.84 7.30 21.84
C ARG A 43 -12.60 7.41 20.33
N ALA A 44 -11.45 6.98 19.86
CA ALA A 44 -11.08 6.98 18.45
C ALA A 44 -12.06 6.14 17.59
N ARG A 45 -12.50 4.98 18.10
CA ARG A 45 -13.53 4.17 17.42
C ARG A 45 -14.87 4.90 17.32
N GLN A 46 -15.26 5.68 18.33
CA GLN A 46 -16.49 6.47 18.28
C GLN A 46 -16.39 7.60 17.24
N ILE A 47 -15.24 8.29 17.19
CA ILE A 47 -14.96 9.32 16.19
C ILE A 47 -15.02 8.73 14.78
N ALA A 48 -14.33 7.60 14.54
CA ALA A 48 -14.31 6.95 13.24
C ALA A 48 -15.73 6.56 12.77
N ARG A 49 -16.58 6.04 13.67
CA ARG A 49 -17.98 5.73 13.36
C ARG A 49 -18.76 6.96 12.95
N LEU A 50 -18.63 8.07 13.69
CA LEU A 50 -19.30 9.32 13.37
C LEU A 50 -18.90 9.86 11.99
N VAL A 51 -17.61 9.78 11.64
CA VAL A 51 -17.11 10.18 10.32
C VAL A 51 -17.69 9.29 9.22
N LEU A 52 -17.69 7.96 9.41
CA LEU A 52 -18.29 7.02 8.46
C LEU A 52 -19.78 7.26 8.25
N ASP A 53 -20.54 7.50 9.32
CA ASP A 53 -21.98 7.80 9.25
C ASP A 53 -22.23 9.11 8.50
N THR A 54 -21.43 10.14 8.78
CA THR A 54 -21.49 11.44 8.10
C THR A 54 -21.19 11.29 6.61
N ASN A 55 -20.13 10.57 6.26
CA ASN A 55 -19.75 10.33 4.86
C ASN A 55 -20.79 9.48 4.13
N THR A 56 -21.39 8.50 4.81
CA THR A 56 -22.49 7.70 4.27
C THR A 56 -23.71 8.58 3.95
N GLN A 57 -24.03 9.51 4.85
CA GLN A 57 -25.14 10.43 4.66
C GLN A 57 -24.88 11.39 3.49
N LYS A 58 -23.67 11.95 3.37
CA LYS A 58 -23.27 12.77 2.21
C LYS A 58 -23.49 12.04 0.88
N LEU A 59 -23.13 10.76 0.79
CA LEU A 59 -23.37 9.96 -0.42
C LEU A 59 -24.86 9.78 -0.71
N ARG A 60 -25.68 9.54 0.31
CA ARG A 60 -27.15 9.39 0.15
C ARG A 60 -27.79 10.68 -0.35
N ASP A 61 -27.30 11.81 0.13
CA ASP A 61 -27.82 13.14 -0.21
C ASP A 61 -27.27 13.68 -1.54
N GLY A 62 -26.34 12.96 -2.17
CA GLY A 62 -25.75 13.33 -3.47
C GLY A 62 -24.54 14.26 -3.40
N TYR A 63 -24.03 14.55 -2.19
CA TYR A 63 -22.82 15.36 -1.95
C TYR A 63 -21.54 14.52 -2.08
N ILE A 64 -21.35 13.92 -3.27
CA ILE A 64 -20.25 12.98 -3.52
C ILE A 64 -18.88 13.65 -3.41
N ASP A 65 -18.76 14.88 -3.90
CA ASP A 65 -17.50 15.63 -3.90
C ASP A 65 -17.07 16.04 -2.49
N ASP A 66 -17.97 15.96 -1.50
CA ASP A 66 -17.69 16.23 -0.08
C ASP A 66 -17.20 14.99 0.69
N VAL A 67 -17.16 13.83 0.04
CA VAL A 67 -16.58 12.60 0.61
C VAL A 67 -15.09 12.57 0.26
N PRO A 68 -14.20 12.51 1.27
CA PRO A 68 -12.77 12.48 1.00
C PRO A 68 -12.36 11.34 0.08
N LEU A 69 -11.36 11.63 -0.76
CA LEU A 69 -10.73 10.62 -1.58
C LEU A 69 -9.97 9.63 -0.71
N PRO A 70 -9.88 8.35 -1.12
CA PRO A 70 -8.95 7.40 -0.52
C PRO A 70 -7.53 7.98 -0.43
N VAL A 71 -6.80 7.61 0.62
CA VAL A 71 -5.39 7.96 0.77
C VAL A 71 -4.57 7.11 -0.20
N ASP A 72 -4.31 7.66 -1.38
CA ASP A 72 -3.49 7.07 -2.43
C ASP A 72 -2.63 8.17 -3.10
N PRO A 73 -1.72 7.82 -4.03
CA PRO A 73 -0.91 8.83 -4.72
C PRO A 73 -1.72 9.94 -5.40
N LEU A 74 -2.98 9.72 -5.77
CA LEU A 74 -3.81 10.77 -6.36
C LEU A 74 -4.37 11.73 -5.31
N GLY A 75 -4.77 11.20 -4.14
CA GLY A 75 -5.10 12.03 -2.99
C GLY A 75 -3.94 12.95 -2.62
N THR A 76 -2.70 12.41 -2.65
CA THR A 76 -1.48 13.19 -2.42
C THR A 76 -1.20 14.19 -3.54
N ALA A 77 -1.40 13.81 -4.81
CA ALA A 77 -1.26 14.72 -5.95
C ALA A 77 -2.26 15.87 -5.92
N ASN A 78 -3.53 15.61 -5.58
CA ASN A 78 -4.54 16.65 -5.40
C ASN A 78 -4.15 17.62 -4.28
N SER A 79 -3.61 17.10 -3.18
CA SER A 79 -3.09 17.94 -2.09
C SER A 79 -1.92 18.80 -2.55
N ALA A 80 -1.03 18.29 -3.41
CA ALA A 80 0.01 19.09 -4.03
C ALA A 80 -0.56 20.19 -4.95
N LEU A 81 -1.61 19.90 -5.73
CA LEU A 81 -2.25 20.92 -6.57
C LEU A 81 -2.93 22.02 -5.77
N VAL A 82 -3.63 21.66 -4.68
CA VAL A 82 -4.19 22.65 -3.76
C VAL A 82 -3.07 23.53 -3.18
N SER A 83 -1.95 22.94 -2.75
CA SER A 83 -0.80 23.72 -2.27
C SER A 83 -0.22 24.63 -3.36
N LYS A 84 -0.16 24.17 -4.60
CA LYS A 84 0.28 24.99 -5.76
C LYS A 84 -0.64 26.17 -5.99
N GLU A 85 -1.95 25.98 -5.90
CA GLU A 85 -2.96 27.03 -6.10
C GLU A 85 -2.95 28.07 -4.98
N VAL A 86 -2.84 27.61 -3.72
CA VAL A 86 -2.91 28.49 -2.54
C VAL A 86 -1.60 29.22 -2.28
N TYR A 87 -0.46 28.52 -2.38
CA TYR A 87 0.85 29.04 -1.97
C TYR A 87 1.80 29.33 -3.14
N GLY A 88 1.51 28.78 -4.33
CA GLY A 88 2.31 28.93 -5.54
C GLY A 88 3.29 27.79 -5.79
N GLN A 89 3.66 27.57 -7.05
CA GLN A 89 4.57 26.48 -7.48
C GLN A 89 5.99 26.56 -6.87
N GLY A 90 6.44 27.75 -6.46
CA GLY A 90 7.74 27.94 -5.82
C GLY A 90 7.73 27.78 -4.29
N SER A 91 6.55 27.53 -3.69
CA SER A 91 6.40 27.57 -2.23
C SER A 91 6.98 26.30 -1.57
N PRO A 92 7.47 26.40 -0.32
CA PRO A 92 7.87 25.25 0.46
C PRO A 92 6.76 24.20 0.60
N GLU A 93 5.50 24.62 0.79
CA GLU A 93 4.33 23.76 0.95
C GLU A 93 4.08 22.90 -0.29
N TYR A 94 4.17 23.49 -1.48
CA TYR A 94 4.04 22.75 -2.72
C TYR A 94 5.19 21.76 -2.92
N GLN A 95 6.43 22.18 -2.65
CA GLN A 95 7.60 21.32 -2.79
C GLN A 95 7.55 20.14 -1.80
N GLU A 96 7.07 20.38 -0.59
CA GLU A 96 6.92 19.33 0.41
C GLU A 96 5.81 18.34 0.03
N ALA A 97 4.69 18.83 -0.50
CA ALA A 97 3.62 17.97 -1.05
C ALA A 97 4.09 17.14 -2.26
N LYS A 98 4.94 17.69 -3.13
CA LYS A 98 5.58 16.91 -4.21
C LYS A 98 6.47 15.80 -3.65
N LYS A 99 7.26 16.06 -2.61
CA LYS A 99 8.07 15.02 -1.96
C LYS A 99 7.21 13.91 -1.35
N ALA A 100 6.08 14.27 -0.76
CA ALA A 100 5.09 13.29 -0.26
C ALA A 100 4.62 12.38 -1.41
N LEU A 101 4.25 12.96 -2.55
CA LEU A 101 3.81 12.22 -3.72
C LEU A 101 4.91 11.28 -4.25
N THR A 102 6.15 11.77 -4.33
CA THR A 102 7.30 10.96 -4.73
C THR A 102 7.54 9.79 -3.77
N LEU A 103 7.41 10.01 -2.46
CA LEU A 103 7.52 8.95 -1.46
C LEU A 103 6.43 7.88 -1.66
N ASP A 104 5.18 8.29 -1.83
CA ASP A 104 4.05 7.37 -2.06
C ASP A 104 4.26 6.55 -3.35
N CYS A 105 4.69 7.20 -4.43
CA CYS A 105 4.98 6.55 -5.71
C CYS A 105 6.18 5.57 -5.62
N ASN A 106 7.22 5.93 -4.86
CA ASN A 106 8.36 5.04 -4.61
C ASN A 106 7.94 3.79 -3.84
N ARG A 107 7.15 3.96 -2.78
CA ARG A 107 6.62 2.85 -1.99
C ARG A 107 5.72 1.94 -2.83
N LEU A 108 4.83 2.53 -3.63
CA LEU A 108 3.97 1.79 -4.55
C LEU A 108 4.76 0.92 -5.54
N TYR A 109 5.82 1.46 -6.14
CA TYR A 109 6.66 0.67 -7.04
C TYR A 109 7.42 -0.44 -6.34
N LEU A 110 8.01 -0.16 -5.18
CA LEU A 110 8.72 -1.19 -4.41
C LEU A 110 7.79 -2.34 -4.07
N GLU A 111 6.60 -2.00 -3.60
CA GLU A 111 5.62 -2.98 -3.22
C GLU A 111 5.17 -3.84 -4.41
N ALA A 112 4.84 -3.20 -5.53
CA ALA A 112 4.41 -3.88 -6.74
C ALA A 112 5.54 -4.73 -7.37
N LEU A 113 6.78 -4.25 -7.38
CA LEU A 113 7.95 -5.00 -7.88
C LEU A 113 8.30 -6.22 -7.03
N ARG A 114 7.88 -6.20 -5.77
CA ARG A 114 8.13 -7.26 -4.79
C ARG A 114 6.81 -7.80 -4.28
N ALA A 115 5.77 -7.82 -5.10
CA ALA A 115 4.42 -8.25 -4.72
C ALA A 115 4.46 -9.60 -4.00
N LYS A 116 5.21 -10.56 -4.58
CA LYS A 116 5.18 -11.98 -4.20
C LYS A 116 6.28 -12.43 -3.24
N THR A 117 7.00 -11.49 -2.63
CA THR A 117 8.23 -11.75 -1.86
C THR A 117 8.43 -10.60 -0.87
N TRP A 118 9.46 -10.66 -0.02
CA TRP A 118 9.64 -9.66 1.03
C TRP A 118 10.19 -8.33 0.51
N GLU A 119 9.84 -7.24 1.20
CA GLU A 119 10.46 -5.92 1.01
C GLU A 119 10.40 -5.07 2.28
N TYR A 120 11.47 -4.31 2.54
CA TYR A 120 11.54 -3.34 3.64
C TYR A 120 11.31 -1.93 3.12
N PHE A 121 10.44 -1.20 3.81
CA PHE A 121 10.14 0.20 3.56
C PHE A 121 10.83 1.05 4.63
N PRO A 122 11.86 1.82 4.25
CA PRO A 122 12.67 2.58 5.20
C PRO A 122 11.87 3.60 6.01
N LYS A 123 12.49 3.98 7.13
CA LYS A 123 11.95 4.93 8.10
C LYS A 123 11.61 6.27 7.46
N THR A 124 10.42 6.75 7.79
CA THR A 124 9.97 8.11 7.50
C THR A 124 9.77 8.88 8.80
N ASN A 125 10.38 10.06 8.88
CA ASN A 125 10.24 10.96 10.02
C ASN A 125 8.91 11.68 9.96
N GLN A 126 8.28 11.81 11.12
CA GLN A 126 6.99 12.48 11.31
C GLN A 126 7.13 13.39 12.51
N TYR A 127 6.93 14.69 12.32
CA TYR A 127 7.12 15.69 13.37
C TYR A 127 5.80 16.01 14.04
N ARG A 128 5.83 16.32 15.32
CA ARG A 128 4.65 16.77 16.05
C ARG A 128 4.56 18.29 16.01
N ASP A 129 3.37 18.80 15.74
CA ASP A 129 3.07 20.22 15.92
C ASP A 129 2.36 20.43 17.27
N ASP A 130 2.90 21.30 18.11
CA ASP A 130 2.38 21.51 19.46
C ASP A 130 1.03 22.23 19.50
N LYS A 131 0.69 22.99 18.46
CA LYS A 131 -0.56 23.77 18.42
C LYS A 131 -1.75 22.91 18.04
N SER A 132 -1.58 22.07 17.02
CA SER A 132 -2.62 21.16 16.53
C SER A 132 -2.61 19.81 17.26
N ASP A 133 -1.54 19.50 17.99
CA ASP A 133 -1.29 18.22 18.66
C ASP A 133 -1.21 17.00 17.71
N HIS A 134 -1.08 17.24 16.40
CA HIS A 134 -0.98 16.21 15.39
C HIS A 134 0.47 15.90 15.00
N TYR A 135 0.69 14.67 14.55
CA TYR A 135 1.89 14.33 13.79
C TYR A 135 1.71 14.66 12.31
N TYR A 136 2.76 15.18 11.69
CA TYR A 136 2.80 15.59 10.30
C TYR A 136 3.85 14.81 9.53
N SER A 137 3.51 14.43 8.30
CA SER A 137 4.45 13.97 7.30
C SER A 137 4.33 14.85 6.08
N HIS A 138 5.46 15.43 5.64
CA HIS A 138 5.53 16.28 4.46
C HIS A 138 4.47 17.40 4.42
N GLY A 139 4.23 18.04 5.57
CA GLY A 139 3.27 19.14 5.70
C GLY A 139 1.81 18.73 5.88
N PHE A 140 1.50 17.43 5.93
CA PHE A 140 0.13 16.94 6.14
C PHE A 140 -0.03 16.26 7.50
N ALA A 141 -1.08 16.63 8.23
CA ALA A 141 -1.47 15.96 9.47
C ALA A 141 -1.91 14.52 9.18
N ILE A 142 -1.26 13.56 9.83
CA ILE A 142 -1.48 12.13 9.58
C ILE A 142 -2.87 11.70 10.06
N ALA A 143 -3.35 12.25 11.18
CA ALA A 143 -4.72 12.04 11.65
C ALA A 143 -5.77 12.45 10.61
N THR A 144 -5.54 13.56 9.89
CA THR A 144 -6.40 13.95 8.78
C THR A 144 -6.33 12.97 7.61
N LEU A 145 -5.15 12.41 7.31
CA LEU A 145 -5.02 11.38 6.27
C LEU A 145 -5.81 10.11 6.65
N THR A 146 -5.63 9.57 7.85
CA THR A 146 -6.35 8.37 8.28
C THR A 146 -7.86 8.60 8.40
N GLU A 147 -8.30 9.79 8.81
CA GLU A 147 -9.71 10.18 8.79
C GLU A 147 -10.29 10.19 7.36
N LYS A 148 -9.57 10.77 6.39
CA LYS A 148 -9.97 10.74 4.97
C LYS A 148 -10.06 9.30 4.41
N GLY A 149 -9.29 8.37 4.98
CA GLY A 149 -9.37 6.94 4.66
C GLY A 149 -10.68 6.27 5.08
N LEU A 150 -11.51 6.90 5.93
CA LEU A 150 -12.80 6.37 6.38
C LEU A 150 -13.87 6.50 5.30
N SER A 151 -13.79 5.60 4.33
CA SER A 151 -14.66 5.58 3.16
C SER A 151 -15.86 4.62 3.34
N PRO A 152 -17.11 5.10 3.13
CA PRO A 152 -18.31 4.28 3.26
C PRO A 152 -18.60 3.36 2.06
N VAL A 153 -17.84 3.50 0.95
CA VAL A 153 -18.03 2.70 -0.29
C VAL A 153 -17.18 1.43 -0.34
N ALA A 154 -16.51 1.10 0.76
CA ALA A 154 -15.68 -0.07 0.90
C ALA A 154 -16.47 -1.30 1.40
N GLU A 155 -15.95 -2.52 1.15
CA GLU A 155 -16.47 -3.76 1.75
C GLU A 155 -16.47 -3.65 3.28
N LYS A 156 -17.37 -4.35 3.99
CA LYS A 156 -17.53 -4.21 5.44
C LYS A 156 -16.23 -4.45 6.23
N GLU A 157 -15.47 -5.48 5.85
CA GLU A 157 -14.17 -5.77 6.47
C GLU A 157 -13.15 -4.66 6.19
N GLU A 158 -13.15 -4.08 4.98
CA GLU A 158 -12.30 -2.95 4.63
C GLU A 158 -12.64 -1.70 5.48
N GLN A 159 -13.93 -1.40 5.69
CA GLN A 159 -14.36 -0.30 6.56
C GLN A 159 -13.83 -0.48 8.00
N GLN A 160 -13.85 -1.72 8.51
CA GLN A 160 -13.30 -2.04 9.83
C GLN A 160 -11.79 -1.85 9.86
N ARG A 161 -11.08 -2.19 8.78
CA ARG A 161 -9.63 -1.94 8.68
C ARG A 161 -9.30 -0.45 8.68
N ARG A 162 -9.99 0.35 7.88
CA ARG A 162 -9.80 1.81 7.87
C ARG A 162 -10.11 2.44 9.22
N THR A 163 -11.13 1.91 9.91
CA THR A 163 -11.40 2.27 11.32
C THR A 163 -10.21 1.94 12.22
N ASN A 164 -9.61 0.75 12.10
CA ASN A 164 -8.45 0.36 12.89
C ASN A 164 -7.22 1.24 12.59
N GLU A 165 -6.96 1.60 11.33
CA GLU A 165 -5.85 2.52 10.95
C GLU A 165 -6.03 3.92 11.57
N HIS A 166 -7.26 4.44 11.59
CA HIS A 166 -7.54 5.72 12.26
C HIS A 166 -7.38 5.62 13.78
N VAL A 167 -7.85 4.52 14.38
CA VAL A 167 -7.68 4.25 15.81
C VAL A 167 -6.20 4.13 16.18
N GLU A 168 -5.43 3.43 15.37
CA GLU A 168 -3.98 3.29 15.50
C GLU A 168 -3.28 4.65 15.51
N GLU A 169 -3.60 5.54 14.57
CA GLU A 169 -3.04 6.89 14.53
C GLU A 169 -3.38 7.71 15.79
N LEU A 170 -4.62 7.66 16.27
CA LEU A 170 -5.00 8.39 17.48
C LEU A 170 -4.37 7.79 18.76
N THR A 171 -4.14 6.47 18.79
CA THR A 171 -3.33 5.87 19.87
C THR A 171 -1.89 6.36 19.82
N TYR A 172 -1.30 6.50 18.61
CA TYR A 172 0.05 7.04 18.46
C TYR A 172 0.16 8.47 18.99
N GLU A 173 -0.86 9.31 18.75
CA GLU A 173 -0.91 10.65 19.33
C GLU A 173 -0.98 10.63 20.86
N ALA A 174 -1.76 9.71 21.44
CA ALA A 174 -1.85 9.53 22.89
C ALA A 174 -0.51 9.08 23.50
N ILE A 175 0.18 8.13 22.87
CA ILE A 175 1.53 7.71 23.28
C ILE A 175 2.50 8.87 23.13
N GLY A 176 2.45 9.62 22.04
CA GLY A 176 3.22 10.84 21.85
C GLY A 176 2.99 11.86 22.96
N ARG A 177 1.73 12.13 23.36
CA ARG A 177 1.40 12.98 24.53
C ARG A 177 2.07 12.47 25.81
N GLY A 178 1.97 11.17 26.09
CA GLY A 178 2.53 10.56 27.29
C GLY A 178 4.07 10.59 27.33
N VAL A 179 4.71 10.14 26.25
CA VAL A 179 6.16 9.99 26.15
C VAL A 179 6.89 11.33 26.02
N LEU A 180 6.28 12.34 25.38
CA LEU A 180 6.95 13.61 25.07
C LEU A 180 6.57 14.78 25.98
N LYS A 181 5.39 14.77 26.63
CA LYS A 181 4.88 15.97 27.35
C LYS A 181 4.70 15.82 28.86
N ASN A 182 5.02 14.67 29.49
CA ASN A 182 4.84 14.44 30.94
C ASN A 182 3.40 14.69 31.47
N THR A 183 2.41 14.93 30.60
CA THR A 183 1.03 15.31 30.97
C THR A 183 0.11 14.13 31.16
N VAL A 184 0.51 12.94 30.69
CA VAL A 184 -0.16 11.67 30.98
C VAL A 184 0.92 10.77 31.54
N GLN A 185 0.80 10.35 32.81
CA GLN A 185 1.57 9.23 33.33
C GLN A 185 1.05 7.97 32.62
N VAL A 186 1.53 7.74 31.41
CA VAL A 186 1.48 6.39 30.86
C VAL A 186 2.59 5.67 31.64
N ASN A 187 2.22 5.03 32.75
CA ASN A 187 3.11 4.15 33.51
C ASN A 187 3.41 2.94 32.62
N LEU A 188 4.20 3.18 31.58
CA LEU A 188 4.64 2.15 30.66
C LEU A 188 5.69 1.34 31.42
N LEU A 189 5.22 0.27 32.07
CA LEU A 189 6.06 -0.77 32.67
C LEU A 189 6.83 -0.35 33.94
N ASP A 190 6.29 0.61 34.68
CA ASP A 190 6.81 1.01 35.99
C ASP A 190 6.43 -0.02 37.05
N GLU A 191 7.25 -1.06 37.22
CA GLU A 191 7.46 -1.69 38.53
C GLU A 191 8.73 -2.56 38.61
N TYR A 192 9.36 -2.93 37.48
CA TYR A 192 10.52 -3.86 37.50
C TYR A 192 11.79 -3.42 36.77
N SER A 193 11.81 -2.32 36.02
CA SER A 193 13.07 -1.81 35.45
C SER A 193 13.59 -0.62 36.24
N GLN A 194 14.54 -0.87 37.14
CA GLN A 194 15.47 0.17 37.64
C GLN A 194 16.40 0.72 36.54
N ASP A 195 16.15 0.39 35.27
CA ASP A 195 16.95 0.79 34.15
C ASP A 195 16.29 1.99 33.44
N VAL A 196 16.73 3.18 33.86
CA VAL A 196 16.35 4.52 33.35
C VAL A 196 16.82 4.74 31.89
N SER A 197 17.01 3.66 31.10
CA SER A 197 17.78 3.70 29.85
C SER A 197 16.99 3.44 28.57
N SER A 198 15.71 3.06 28.62
CA SER A 198 14.94 2.87 27.37
C SER A 198 14.49 4.21 26.78
N LYS A 199 15.35 4.83 25.96
CA LYS A 199 15.09 6.08 25.21
C LYS A 199 13.93 6.00 24.21
N TYR A 200 13.48 4.79 23.91
CA TYR A 200 12.52 4.55 22.84
C TYR A 200 11.30 3.79 23.36
N THR A 201 10.14 4.26 22.93
CA THR A 201 8.88 3.53 22.99
C THR A 201 8.48 3.20 21.57
N ASN A 202 8.11 1.96 21.28
CA ASN A 202 7.71 1.54 19.96
C ASN A 202 6.29 0.99 19.99
N VAL A 203 5.59 1.12 18.87
CA VAL A 203 4.30 0.46 18.66
C VAL A 203 4.37 -0.33 17.37
N THR A 204 4.07 -1.61 17.45
CA THR A 204 4.05 -2.51 16.29
C THR A 204 2.64 -3.00 16.02
N THR A 205 2.27 -3.00 14.75
CA THR A 205 1.02 -3.60 14.24
C THR A 205 1.33 -4.57 13.10
N ILE A 206 0.49 -5.59 12.96
CA ILE A 206 0.57 -6.58 11.89
C ILE A 206 -0.75 -6.56 11.12
N SER A 207 -0.65 -6.53 9.79
CA SER A 207 -1.80 -6.39 8.91
C SER A 207 -1.71 -7.42 7.78
N GLN A 208 -2.56 -8.45 7.81
CA GLN A 208 -2.62 -9.48 6.76
C GLN A 208 -3.61 -9.07 5.65
N CYS A 209 -3.65 -9.78 4.52
CA CYS A 209 -4.73 -9.62 3.53
C CYS A 209 -6.12 -9.87 4.15
N THR A 210 -7.15 -9.21 3.62
CA THR A 210 -8.54 -9.41 4.04
C THR A 210 -9.11 -10.75 3.59
N ASN A 211 -10.08 -11.28 4.33
CA ASN A 211 -10.78 -12.50 3.98
C ASN A 211 -11.55 -12.37 2.65
N TRP A 212 -12.16 -11.20 2.38
CA TRP A 212 -12.85 -11.00 1.11
C TRP A 212 -11.90 -11.05 -0.10
N ALA A 213 -10.68 -10.51 0.03
CA ALA A 213 -9.70 -10.51 -1.05
C ALA A 213 -9.17 -11.94 -1.31
N LEU A 214 -8.89 -12.69 -0.23
CA LEU A 214 -8.51 -14.11 -0.32
C LEU A 214 -9.59 -14.94 -0.98
N LYS A 215 -10.86 -14.77 -0.57
CA LYS A 215 -12.00 -15.47 -1.16
C LYS A 215 -12.12 -15.17 -2.66
N ARG A 216 -12.02 -13.90 -3.06
CA ARG A 216 -12.06 -13.53 -4.47
C ARG A 216 -10.95 -14.16 -5.30
N TYR A 217 -9.74 -14.23 -4.75
CA TYR A 217 -8.62 -14.91 -5.40
C TYR A 217 -8.90 -16.40 -5.59
N GLN A 218 -9.42 -17.08 -4.57
CA GLN A 218 -9.81 -18.50 -4.64
C GLN A 218 -10.94 -18.74 -5.67
N GLU A 219 -11.82 -17.77 -5.86
CA GLU A 219 -12.91 -17.79 -6.87
C GLU A 219 -12.43 -17.44 -8.30
N GLY A 220 -11.14 -17.13 -8.49
CA GLY A 220 -10.57 -16.82 -9.80
C GLY A 220 -10.84 -15.40 -10.29
N HIS A 221 -11.22 -14.47 -9.41
CA HIS A 221 -11.31 -13.05 -9.75
C HIS A 221 -9.92 -12.42 -9.89
N THR A 222 -9.85 -11.25 -10.52
CA THR A 222 -8.59 -10.52 -10.80
C THR A 222 -8.52 -9.14 -10.15
N ASP A 223 -9.57 -8.72 -9.44
CA ASP A 223 -9.62 -7.46 -8.70
C ASP A 223 -9.73 -7.69 -7.19
N PHE A 224 -8.62 -7.44 -6.51
CA PHE A 224 -8.47 -7.61 -5.07
C PHE A 224 -8.40 -6.28 -4.34
N GLY A 225 -8.68 -5.15 -5.01
CA GLY A 225 -8.73 -3.84 -4.36
C GLY A 225 -7.41 -3.39 -3.76
N GLY A 226 -6.26 -3.75 -4.34
CA GLY A 226 -4.97 -3.44 -3.73
C GLY A 226 -4.71 -4.30 -2.50
N TYR A 227 -4.82 -5.62 -2.68
CA TYR A 227 -4.26 -6.65 -1.79
C TYR A 227 -3.41 -7.61 -2.63
N VAL A 228 -2.57 -8.39 -1.95
CA VAL A 228 -1.77 -9.47 -2.56
C VAL A 228 -2.23 -10.84 -2.06
N PRO A 229 -3.48 -11.25 -2.38
CA PRO A 229 -4.06 -12.48 -1.83
C PRO A 229 -3.34 -13.73 -2.32
N SER A 230 -2.66 -13.70 -3.47
CA SER A 230 -1.96 -14.87 -4.01
C SER A 230 -0.83 -15.37 -3.12
N LYS A 231 -0.33 -14.50 -2.23
CA LYS A 231 0.72 -14.79 -1.25
C LYS A 231 0.26 -14.52 0.18
N ASN A 232 -1.04 -14.26 0.38
CA ASN A 232 -1.59 -13.84 1.66
C ASN A 232 -0.72 -12.78 2.36
N ARG A 233 -0.21 -11.80 1.60
CA ARG A 233 0.85 -10.90 2.07
C ARG A 233 0.45 -10.20 3.37
N LEU A 234 1.43 -10.02 4.26
CA LEU A 234 1.26 -9.30 5.50
C LEU A 234 2.26 -8.16 5.62
N MET A 235 1.86 -7.11 6.34
CA MET A 235 2.64 -5.90 6.59
C MET A 235 2.85 -5.76 8.10
N ILE A 236 4.12 -5.76 8.52
CA ILE A 236 4.54 -5.39 9.86
C ILE A 236 4.88 -3.91 9.82
N ARG A 237 4.27 -3.10 10.69
CA ARG A 237 4.55 -1.67 10.82
C ARG A 237 5.07 -1.38 12.21
N ASN A 238 6.13 -0.59 12.31
CA ASN A 238 6.65 -0.11 13.59
C ASN A 238 6.70 1.42 13.59
N VAL A 239 6.21 2.01 14.68
CA VAL A 239 6.35 3.44 14.97
C VAL A 239 7.19 3.62 16.21
N ARG A 240 8.35 4.25 16.05
CA ARG A 240 9.31 4.53 17.12
C ARG A 240 9.18 5.97 17.59
N PHE A 241 8.90 6.14 18.87
CA PHE A 241 8.92 7.42 19.59
C PHE A 241 10.25 7.56 20.32
N ASN A 242 10.89 8.71 20.16
CA ASN A 242 12.09 9.07 20.91
C ASN A 242 11.72 10.08 21.99
N ASP A 243 11.94 9.73 23.24
CA ASP A 243 11.58 10.53 24.43
C ASP A 243 12.22 11.92 24.50
N ARG A 244 13.21 12.20 23.64
CA ARG A 244 13.97 13.46 23.59
C ARG A 244 13.73 14.27 22.33
N SER A 245 12.81 13.86 21.47
CA SER A 245 12.57 14.57 20.20
C SER A 245 11.09 14.63 19.88
N ASP A 246 10.63 15.74 19.31
CA ASP A 246 9.24 15.91 18.86
C ASP A 246 8.93 15.14 17.56
N TYR A 247 9.66 14.06 17.30
CA TYR A 247 9.55 13.26 16.10
C TYR A 247 9.26 11.81 16.48
N ARG A 248 8.49 11.16 15.61
CA ARG A 248 8.41 9.70 15.54
C ARG A 248 8.88 9.23 14.17
N GLU A 249 9.33 8.00 14.12
CA GLU A 249 9.76 7.36 12.88
C GLU A 249 8.87 6.16 12.59
N GLN A 250 8.51 5.98 11.32
CA GLN A 250 7.72 4.82 10.90
C GLN A 250 8.47 4.04 9.82
N ASP A 251 8.71 2.75 10.04
CA ASP A 251 9.11 1.80 9.01
C ASP A 251 8.15 0.62 8.90
N GLN A 252 8.28 -0.12 7.80
CA GLN A 252 7.42 -1.27 7.51
C GLN A 252 8.24 -2.39 6.87
N LEU A 253 7.79 -3.62 7.08
CA LEU A 253 8.32 -4.80 6.42
C LEU A 253 7.15 -5.61 5.86
N GLY A 254 7.18 -5.83 4.56
CA GLY A 254 6.21 -6.67 3.88
C GLY A 254 6.75 -8.06 3.65
N LEU A 255 5.95 -9.07 4.01
CA LEU A 255 6.33 -10.47 3.95
C LEU A 255 5.26 -11.28 3.19
N PRO A 256 5.64 -12.26 2.36
CA PRO A 256 4.69 -13.28 1.92
C PRO A 256 4.16 -14.05 3.13
N GLY A 257 2.85 -14.26 3.17
CA GLY A 257 2.14 -14.90 4.29
C GLY A 257 1.85 -16.37 4.08
N ASP A 258 2.53 -17.04 3.12
CA ASP A 258 2.36 -18.47 2.84
C ASP A 258 2.61 -19.33 4.10
N TYR A 259 3.52 -18.89 4.97
CA TYR A 259 3.89 -19.54 6.23
C TYR A 259 3.46 -18.78 7.48
N PHE A 260 2.72 -17.68 7.32
CA PHE A 260 2.29 -16.81 8.41
C PHE A 260 0.77 -16.73 8.43
N ASP A 261 0.16 -17.89 8.71
CA ASP A 261 -1.28 -17.98 8.90
C ASP A 261 -1.76 -17.22 10.14
N GLU A 262 -3.07 -17.06 10.24
CA GLU A 262 -3.76 -16.33 11.31
C GLU A 262 -3.42 -16.87 12.71
N GLU A 263 -3.37 -18.19 12.86
CA GLU A 263 -3.02 -18.86 14.12
C GLU A 263 -1.59 -18.54 14.54
N LEU A 264 -0.63 -18.57 13.61
CA LEU A 264 0.76 -18.29 13.89
C LEU A 264 0.97 -16.83 14.30
N VAL A 265 0.32 -15.89 13.60
CA VAL A 265 0.39 -14.46 13.94
C VAL A 265 -0.25 -14.20 15.30
N ALA A 266 -1.43 -14.76 15.57
CA ALA A 266 -2.08 -14.65 16.88
C ALA A 266 -1.23 -15.27 17.99
N THR A 267 -0.57 -16.40 17.72
CA THR A 267 0.39 -17.02 18.65
C THR A 267 1.58 -16.11 18.93
N ALA A 268 2.13 -15.46 17.90
CA ALA A 268 3.23 -14.51 18.07
C ALA A 268 2.81 -13.32 18.97
N LEU A 269 1.62 -12.76 18.74
CA LEU A 269 1.07 -11.69 19.58
C LEU A 269 0.84 -12.15 21.02
N TRP A 270 0.32 -13.37 21.22
CA TRP A 270 0.15 -13.98 22.55
C TRP A 270 1.47 -14.22 23.30
N ILE A 271 2.54 -14.60 22.58
CA ILE A 271 3.88 -14.75 23.17
C ILE A 271 4.38 -13.42 23.75
N LEU A 272 4.11 -12.32 23.04
CA LEU A 272 4.48 -10.96 23.44
C LEU A 272 3.59 -10.45 24.59
N ASP A 273 2.28 -10.71 24.56
CA ASP A 273 1.36 -10.41 25.67
C ASP A 273 0.32 -11.53 25.83
N ASN A 274 0.45 -12.31 26.91
CA ASN A 274 -0.34 -13.52 27.12
C ASN A 274 -1.79 -13.27 27.55
N ARG A 275 -2.17 -12.00 27.76
CA ARG A 275 -3.56 -11.60 28.01
C ARG A 275 -4.37 -11.53 26.72
N LEU A 276 -3.70 -11.45 25.56
CA LEU A 276 -4.36 -11.56 24.25
C LEU A 276 -4.91 -12.97 24.01
N SER A 277 -5.85 -13.10 23.09
CA SER A 277 -6.30 -14.41 22.61
C SER A 277 -5.26 -15.01 21.68
N GLY A 278 -4.93 -16.29 21.82
CA GLY A 278 -4.15 -17.02 20.81
C GLY A 278 -4.93 -17.35 19.53
N ASN A 279 -6.22 -17.00 19.48
CA ASN A 279 -7.12 -17.23 18.36
C ASN A 279 -7.87 -15.94 18.05
N GLN A 280 -7.18 -15.00 17.39
CA GLN A 280 -7.72 -13.72 16.95
C GLN A 280 -7.98 -13.77 15.45
N ASP A 281 -9.11 -13.20 15.02
CA ASP A 281 -9.34 -13.05 13.59
C ASP A 281 -8.43 -11.99 12.95
N ARG A 282 -8.33 -11.95 11.61
CA ARG A 282 -7.48 -10.97 10.89
C ARG A 282 -7.81 -9.51 11.21
N THR A 283 -9.06 -9.19 11.51
CA THR A 283 -9.47 -7.83 11.87
C THR A 283 -9.06 -7.50 13.31
N GLU A 284 -9.12 -8.49 14.21
CA GLU A 284 -8.65 -8.40 15.60
C GLU A 284 -7.11 -8.32 15.67
N VAL A 285 -6.40 -9.13 14.89
CA VAL A 285 -4.93 -9.03 14.72
C VAL A 285 -4.56 -7.63 14.24
N HIS A 286 -5.24 -7.11 13.21
CA HIS A 286 -5.00 -5.76 12.70
C HIS A 286 -5.32 -4.66 13.73
N ALA A 287 -6.28 -4.88 14.61
CA ALA A 287 -6.61 -3.95 15.69
C ALA A 287 -5.59 -3.97 16.84
N THR A 288 -4.74 -5.00 16.91
CA THR A 288 -3.82 -5.20 18.02
C THR A 288 -2.56 -4.36 17.83
N GLN A 289 -2.28 -3.49 18.81
CA GLN A 289 -1.11 -2.64 18.86
C GLN A 289 -0.21 -3.09 20.02
N ILE A 290 0.95 -3.65 19.71
CA ILE A 290 1.94 -4.06 20.72
C ILE A 290 2.84 -2.87 21.03
N VAL A 291 2.79 -2.40 22.27
CA VAL A 291 3.68 -1.36 22.80
C VAL A 291 4.90 -2.02 23.40
N SER A 292 6.09 -1.49 23.11
CA SER A 292 7.34 -2.00 23.65
C SER A 292 8.32 -0.90 24.06
N LYS A 293 9.24 -1.24 24.97
CA LYS A 293 10.35 -0.37 25.40
C LYS A 293 11.69 -0.88 24.88
N GLY A 294 12.57 0.05 24.49
CA GLY A 294 13.91 -0.24 23.99
C GLY A 294 14.03 -0.19 22.47
N GLU A 295 15.13 -0.69 21.92
CA GLU A 295 15.34 -0.74 20.48
C GLU A 295 14.68 -1.99 19.87
N VAL A 296 13.38 -1.90 19.61
CA VAL A 296 12.62 -2.94 18.90
C VAL A 296 12.13 -2.38 17.56
N ASN A 297 12.30 -3.14 16.49
CA ASN A 297 12.01 -2.73 15.11
C ASN A 297 11.29 -3.87 14.32
N VAL A 298 10.85 -3.59 13.09
CA VAL A 298 10.11 -4.55 12.26
C VAL A 298 10.85 -5.86 11.98
N TRP A 299 12.18 -5.87 11.99
CA TRP A 299 12.99 -7.06 11.73
C TRP A 299 12.96 -8.03 12.90
N ASP A 300 12.91 -7.52 14.13
CA ASP A 300 12.78 -8.36 15.32
C ASP A 300 11.45 -9.12 15.27
N PHE A 301 10.35 -8.46 14.88
CA PHE A 301 9.06 -9.15 14.72
C PHE A 301 9.08 -10.18 13.58
N ALA A 302 9.77 -9.90 12.47
CA ALA A 302 9.93 -10.89 11.40
C ALA A 302 10.72 -12.12 11.86
N GLU A 303 11.75 -11.92 12.66
CA GLU A 303 12.52 -13.03 13.24
C GLU A 303 11.67 -13.91 14.17
N LEU A 304 10.78 -13.32 14.99
CA LEU A 304 9.84 -14.10 15.79
C LEU A 304 8.94 -14.97 14.91
N LEU A 305 8.36 -14.36 13.87
CA LEU A 305 7.47 -15.06 12.94
C LEU A 305 8.21 -16.18 12.20
N ASP A 306 9.43 -15.92 11.71
CA ASP A 306 10.27 -16.89 11.02
C ASP A 306 10.64 -18.08 11.93
N GLN A 307 10.97 -17.83 13.20
CA GLN A 307 11.24 -18.88 14.18
C GLN A 307 10.02 -19.75 14.47
N LEU A 308 8.85 -19.12 14.68
CA LEU A 308 7.60 -19.84 14.92
C LEU A 308 7.16 -20.64 13.68
N ALA A 309 7.32 -20.06 12.49
CA ALA A 309 6.98 -20.72 11.22
C ALA A 309 7.91 -21.90 10.97
N SER A 310 9.21 -21.71 11.16
CA SER A 310 10.19 -22.78 10.98
C SER A 310 9.88 -23.97 11.89
N LYS A 311 9.50 -23.69 13.14
CA LYS A 311 9.08 -24.72 14.09
C LYS A 311 7.76 -25.39 13.69
N LYS A 312 6.74 -24.61 13.30
CA LYS A 312 5.40 -25.13 12.94
C LYS A 312 5.46 -26.02 11.70
N TYR A 313 6.23 -25.62 10.69
CA TYR A 313 6.26 -26.26 9.38
C TYR A 313 7.43 -27.24 9.18
N GLY A 314 8.41 -27.26 10.09
CA GLY A 314 9.60 -28.12 9.95
C GLY A 314 10.47 -27.74 8.75
N GLN A 315 10.45 -26.47 8.34
CA GLN A 315 11.20 -25.91 7.22
C GLN A 315 12.05 -24.75 7.72
N ASN A 316 13.14 -24.42 7.02
CA ASN A 316 13.93 -23.23 7.34
C ASN A 316 13.26 -22.01 6.68
N ILE A 317 12.47 -21.26 7.44
CA ILE A 317 11.73 -20.09 6.95
C ILE A 317 12.53 -18.82 7.27
N PHE A 318 12.72 -17.96 6.28
CA PHE A 318 13.37 -16.65 6.42
C PHE A 318 12.64 -15.60 5.59
N LEU A 319 12.19 -14.53 6.24
CA LEU A 319 11.39 -13.46 5.66
C LEU A 319 10.16 -14.01 4.92
N GLY A 320 9.54 -15.06 5.48
CA GLY A 320 8.36 -15.73 4.91
C GLY A 320 8.62 -16.64 3.71
N GLU A 321 9.88 -16.89 3.36
CA GLU A 321 10.28 -17.76 2.25
C GLU A 321 11.08 -18.97 2.75
N VAL A 322 10.96 -20.11 2.07
CA VAL A 322 11.77 -21.30 2.39
C VAL A 322 13.20 -21.08 1.90
N LEU A 323 14.16 -21.17 2.81
CA LEU A 323 15.57 -21.18 2.47
C LEU A 323 15.97 -22.52 1.85
N ALA A 324 16.79 -22.44 0.79
CA ALA A 324 17.41 -23.62 0.21
C ALA A 324 18.34 -24.32 1.23
N GLU A 325 18.52 -25.62 1.05
CA GLU A 325 19.39 -26.42 1.92
C GLU A 325 20.82 -25.83 1.97
N GLY A 326 21.37 -25.71 3.18
CA GLY A 326 22.70 -25.13 3.41
C GLY A 326 22.77 -23.61 3.40
N VAL A 327 21.68 -22.90 3.12
CA VAL A 327 21.60 -21.43 3.19
C VAL A 327 21.22 -20.99 4.60
N GLN A 328 21.93 -19.99 5.13
CA GLN A 328 21.66 -19.39 6.44
C GLN A 328 20.90 -18.06 6.30
N ALA A 329 20.04 -17.79 7.27
CA ALA A 329 19.35 -16.52 7.41
C ALA A 329 20.35 -15.40 7.77
N ASP A 330 20.31 -14.29 7.04
CA ASP A 330 21.13 -13.10 7.32
C ASP A 330 20.31 -11.81 7.17
N TYR A 331 19.76 -11.35 8.30
CA TYR A 331 18.99 -10.11 8.37
C TYR A 331 19.83 -8.86 8.06
N ASN A 332 21.15 -8.87 8.30
CA ASN A 332 22.00 -7.73 8.01
C ASN A 332 22.22 -7.58 6.50
N LEU A 333 22.47 -8.69 5.82
CA LEU A 333 22.53 -8.71 4.36
C LEU A 333 21.18 -8.32 3.75
N ALA A 334 20.06 -8.82 4.29
CA ALA A 334 18.73 -8.43 3.85
C ALA A 334 18.51 -6.90 3.95
N LYS A 335 18.86 -6.27 5.08
CA LYS A 335 18.81 -4.81 5.25
C LYS A 335 19.62 -4.06 4.18
N ILE A 336 20.84 -4.53 3.89
CA ILE A 336 21.70 -3.93 2.84
C ILE A 336 21.05 -4.06 1.46
N GLN A 337 20.49 -5.23 1.13
CA GLN A 337 19.83 -5.47 -0.15
C GLN A 337 18.57 -4.61 -0.32
N ALA A 338 17.76 -4.47 0.72
CA ALA A 338 16.58 -3.61 0.70
C ALA A 338 16.94 -2.15 0.42
N ASN A 339 17.97 -1.62 1.08
CA ASN A 339 18.44 -0.25 0.81
C ASN A 339 18.92 -0.06 -0.63
N LYS A 340 19.61 -1.06 -1.21
CA LYS A 340 20.01 -1.01 -2.63
C LYS A 340 18.79 -0.97 -3.55
N ARG A 341 17.77 -1.79 -3.27
CA ARG A 341 16.53 -1.83 -4.06
C ARG A 341 15.73 -0.53 -3.95
N TYR A 342 15.60 0.01 -2.73
CA TYR A 342 14.97 1.31 -2.49
C TYR A 342 15.60 2.41 -3.35
N ASN A 343 16.94 2.52 -3.33
CA ASN A 343 17.66 3.51 -4.12
C ASN A 343 17.51 3.29 -5.64
N ALA A 344 17.42 2.04 -6.09
CA ALA A 344 17.30 1.71 -7.51
C ALA A 344 15.96 2.11 -8.14
N VAL A 345 14.90 2.31 -7.35
CA VAL A 345 13.57 2.69 -7.85
C VAL A 345 13.24 4.18 -7.70
N MET A 346 14.08 4.95 -6.99
CA MET A 346 13.82 6.37 -6.67
C MET A 346 13.46 7.20 -7.90
N GLN A 347 14.19 7.01 -9.01
CA GLN A 347 13.91 7.72 -10.26
C GLN A 347 12.57 7.28 -10.86
N ALA A 348 12.24 5.99 -10.80
CA ALA A 348 10.98 5.48 -11.33
C ALA A 348 9.78 6.07 -10.55
N GLY A 349 9.85 6.15 -9.22
CA GLY A 349 8.76 6.78 -8.45
C GLY A 349 8.67 8.28 -8.63
N GLN A 350 9.78 9.00 -8.89
CA GLN A 350 9.72 10.39 -9.33
C GLN A 350 9.00 10.52 -10.69
N ASP A 351 9.34 9.68 -11.68
CA ASP A 351 8.67 9.69 -12.99
C ASP A 351 7.16 9.46 -12.84
N LEU A 352 6.75 8.53 -11.95
CA LEU A 352 5.33 8.27 -11.69
C LEU A 352 4.66 9.41 -10.95
N ALA A 353 5.32 10.03 -9.98
CA ALA A 353 4.79 11.21 -9.29
C ALA A 353 4.47 12.34 -10.28
N ASP A 354 5.37 12.60 -11.23
CA ASP A 354 5.15 13.62 -12.26
C ASP A 354 4.03 13.22 -13.24
N ASP A 355 3.92 11.94 -13.62
CA ASP A 355 2.81 11.44 -14.45
C ASP A 355 1.44 11.57 -13.74
N ILE A 356 1.39 11.22 -12.46
CA ILE A 356 0.18 11.31 -11.63
C ILE A 356 -0.22 12.76 -11.43
N LEU A 357 0.75 13.65 -11.19
CA LEU A 357 0.49 15.08 -11.06
C LEU A 357 -0.08 15.64 -12.37
N ALA A 358 0.47 15.27 -13.53
CA ALA A 358 -0.08 15.67 -14.82
C ALA A 358 -1.51 15.16 -15.06
N ILE A 359 -1.82 13.94 -14.61
CA ILE A 359 -3.20 13.41 -14.63
C ILE A 359 -4.12 14.25 -13.74
N ALA A 360 -3.69 14.59 -12.52
CA ALA A 360 -4.47 15.40 -11.60
C ALA A 360 -4.70 16.83 -12.15
N GLU A 361 -3.68 17.46 -12.75
CA GLU A 361 -3.79 18.79 -13.39
C GLU A 361 -4.75 18.79 -14.58
N SER A 362 -4.94 17.63 -15.19
CA SER A 362 -5.89 17.44 -16.28
C SER A 362 -7.35 17.35 -15.80
N GLY A 363 -7.64 17.49 -14.51
CA GLY A 363 -9.02 17.51 -14.00
C GLY A 363 -9.78 16.20 -14.27
N VAL A 364 -9.05 15.09 -14.39
CA VAL A 364 -9.61 13.73 -14.38
C VAL A 364 -10.40 13.56 -13.08
N ASP A 365 -11.57 12.94 -13.18
CA ASP A 365 -12.38 12.55 -12.02
C ASP A 365 -11.50 11.71 -11.08
N SER A 366 -11.23 12.24 -9.90
CA SER A 366 -10.22 11.73 -8.95
C SER A 366 -10.45 10.29 -8.52
N TRP A 367 -11.70 9.81 -8.62
CA TRP A 367 -12.02 8.41 -8.41
C TRP A 367 -11.55 7.55 -9.58
N ALA A 368 -11.84 7.96 -10.83
CA ALA A 368 -11.45 7.23 -12.04
C ALA A 368 -9.93 7.10 -12.20
N SER A 369 -9.17 8.04 -11.65
CA SER A 369 -7.72 8.05 -11.78
C SER A 369 -7.02 6.87 -11.12
N ARG A 370 -7.61 6.19 -10.12
CA ARG A 370 -6.93 5.02 -9.51
C ARG A 370 -6.66 3.89 -10.50
N GLY A 371 -7.63 3.56 -11.35
CA GLY A 371 -7.42 2.58 -12.43
C GLY A 371 -6.41 3.06 -13.47
N ILE A 372 -6.23 4.38 -13.62
CA ILE A 372 -5.19 4.96 -14.49
C ILE A 372 -3.81 4.77 -13.86
N VAL A 373 -3.66 5.05 -12.56
CA VAL A 373 -2.40 4.86 -11.81
C VAL A 373 -1.94 3.41 -11.88
N GLU A 374 -2.83 2.46 -11.65
CA GLU A 374 -2.52 1.03 -11.73
C GLU A 374 -1.96 0.65 -13.10
N ARG A 375 -2.53 1.18 -14.18
CA ARG A 375 -2.03 0.92 -15.54
C ARG A 375 -0.70 1.61 -15.83
N LEU A 376 -0.44 2.79 -15.27
CA LEU A 376 0.88 3.43 -15.36
C LEU A 376 1.95 2.60 -14.66
N VAL A 377 1.65 2.13 -13.45
CA VAL A 377 2.51 1.23 -12.67
C VAL A 377 2.77 -0.05 -13.45
N ASP A 378 1.72 -0.70 -13.96
CA ASP A 378 1.81 -1.93 -14.76
C ASP A 378 2.73 -1.79 -15.98
N ARG A 379 2.55 -0.71 -16.74
CA ARG A 379 3.41 -0.43 -17.89
C ARG A 379 4.88 -0.27 -17.52
N LYS A 380 5.18 0.52 -16.49
CA LYS A 380 6.57 0.75 -16.07
C LYS A 380 7.18 -0.56 -15.58
N ILE A 381 6.43 -1.35 -14.83
CA ILE A 381 6.89 -2.67 -14.35
C ILE A 381 7.12 -3.63 -15.52
N LYS A 382 6.24 -3.69 -16.51
CA LYS A 382 6.49 -4.47 -17.75
C LYS A 382 7.76 -4.02 -18.47
N SER A 383 8.04 -2.72 -18.53
CA SER A 383 9.30 -2.21 -19.08
C SER A 383 10.52 -2.65 -18.27
N ILE A 384 10.41 -2.71 -16.94
CA ILE A 384 11.47 -3.23 -16.06
C ILE A 384 11.67 -4.74 -16.27
N CYS A 385 10.58 -5.50 -16.42
CA CYS A 385 10.62 -6.94 -16.70
C CYS A 385 11.17 -7.25 -18.10
N GLU A 386 10.92 -6.42 -19.11
CA GLU A 386 11.53 -6.57 -20.44
C GLU A 386 13.07 -6.47 -20.36
N GLN A 387 13.59 -5.56 -19.54
CA GLN A 387 15.03 -5.41 -19.31
C GLN A 387 15.60 -6.57 -18.47
N ASN A 388 14.86 -6.98 -17.44
CA ASN A 388 15.23 -8.06 -16.52
C ASN A 388 14.05 -9.05 -16.33
N PRO A 389 13.95 -10.09 -17.19
CA PRO A 389 12.82 -11.03 -17.19
C PRO A 389 12.56 -11.73 -15.87
N GLU A 390 13.59 -12.02 -15.06
CA GLU A 390 13.42 -12.73 -13.79
C GLU A 390 12.58 -11.93 -12.79
N LYS A 391 12.55 -10.59 -12.90
CA LYS A 391 11.70 -9.76 -12.04
C LYS A 391 10.22 -10.09 -12.17
N ALA A 392 9.77 -10.58 -13.33
CA ALA A 392 8.37 -10.94 -13.53
C ALA A 392 7.91 -12.08 -12.60
N ARG A 393 8.81 -12.95 -12.11
CA ARG A 393 8.45 -14.00 -11.12
C ARG A 393 7.94 -13.41 -9.81
N TYR A 394 8.51 -12.28 -9.39
CA TYR A 394 8.19 -11.62 -8.12
C TYR A 394 7.01 -10.65 -8.20
N VAL A 395 6.56 -10.35 -9.42
CA VAL A 395 5.45 -9.42 -9.71
C VAL A 395 4.21 -10.19 -10.14
N TYR A 396 4.37 -11.06 -11.14
CA TYR A 396 3.31 -11.77 -11.82
C TYR A 396 3.33 -13.26 -11.43
N ASP A 397 4.12 -14.04 -12.16
CA ASP A 397 4.30 -15.48 -12.03
C ASP A 397 5.49 -15.98 -12.89
N ASP A 398 5.82 -17.27 -12.77
CA ASP A 398 6.89 -17.91 -13.54
C ASP A 398 6.59 -17.94 -15.05
N ALA A 399 5.32 -18.15 -15.44
CA ALA A 399 4.92 -18.23 -16.84
C ALA A 399 5.17 -16.91 -17.58
N THR A 400 4.84 -15.79 -16.95
CA THR A 400 5.06 -14.43 -17.46
C THR A 400 6.57 -14.14 -17.53
N ALA A 401 7.35 -14.60 -16.56
CA ALA A 401 8.82 -14.48 -16.62
C ALA A 401 9.41 -15.22 -17.82
N ASP A 402 8.95 -16.43 -18.10
CA ASP A 402 9.41 -17.20 -19.26
C ASP A 402 8.99 -16.55 -20.58
N ARG A 403 7.82 -15.89 -20.65
CA ARG A 403 7.42 -15.06 -21.79
C ARG A 403 8.32 -13.84 -21.99
N PHE A 404 8.71 -13.15 -20.92
CA PHE A 404 9.67 -12.05 -21.01
C PHE A 404 11.06 -12.51 -21.44
N LYS A 405 11.49 -13.72 -21.05
CA LYS A 405 12.73 -14.33 -21.56
C LYS A 405 12.66 -14.55 -23.06
N GLN A 406 11.57 -15.19 -23.53
CA GLN A 406 11.33 -15.38 -24.96
C GLN A 406 11.33 -14.04 -25.72
N LEU A 407 10.68 -13.00 -25.17
CA LEU A 407 10.67 -11.67 -25.76
C LEU A 407 12.10 -11.12 -25.91
N LYS A 408 12.92 -11.23 -24.86
CA LYS A 408 14.31 -10.77 -24.87
C LYS A 408 15.15 -11.53 -25.90
N ASP A 409 14.96 -12.84 -26.03
CA ASP A 409 15.65 -13.66 -27.03
C ASP A 409 15.27 -13.22 -28.46
N GLN A 410 13.98 -12.95 -28.72
CA GLN A 410 13.51 -12.44 -30.02
C GLN A 410 14.02 -11.02 -30.32
N MET A 411 14.14 -10.16 -29.30
CA MET A 411 14.75 -8.84 -29.45
C MET A 411 16.23 -8.94 -29.85
N ILE A 412 16.97 -9.88 -29.27
CA ILE A 412 18.37 -10.15 -29.62
C ILE A 412 18.48 -10.72 -31.05
N ALA A 413 17.54 -11.58 -31.45
CA ALA A 413 17.45 -12.13 -32.79
C ALA A 413 17.03 -11.11 -33.87
N GLY A 414 16.46 -9.96 -33.47
CA GLY A 414 16.00 -8.92 -34.38
C GLY A 414 14.66 -9.22 -35.08
N ASP A 415 13.89 -10.20 -34.60
CA ASP A 415 12.57 -10.53 -35.16
C ASP A 415 11.49 -9.57 -34.63
N VAL A 416 11.32 -8.45 -35.34
CA VAL A 416 10.37 -7.39 -34.97
C VAL A 416 8.92 -7.88 -34.91
N MET A 417 8.52 -8.84 -35.76
CA MET A 417 7.16 -9.36 -35.76
C MET A 417 6.90 -10.22 -34.52
N ALA A 418 7.82 -11.15 -34.21
CA ALA A 418 7.73 -11.99 -33.02
C ALA A 418 7.76 -11.14 -31.73
N VAL A 419 8.62 -10.12 -31.68
CA VAL A 419 8.70 -9.17 -30.54
C VAL A 419 7.36 -8.47 -30.31
N ASN A 420 6.74 -7.93 -31.37
CA ASN A 420 5.46 -7.24 -31.24
C ASN A 420 4.33 -8.18 -30.83
N GLN A 421 4.33 -9.42 -31.34
CA GLN A 421 3.35 -10.43 -30.97
C GLN A 421 3.51 -10.85 -29.51
N LEU A 422 4.74 -11.10 -29.05
CA LEU A 422 5.01 -11.44 -27.64
C LEU A 422 4.67 -10.29 -26.70
N ARG A 423 4.95 -9.02 -27.06
CA ARG A 423 4.51 -7.87 -26.26
C ARG A 423 2.99 -7.79 -26.16
N GLN A 424 2.25 -8.10 -27.22
CA GLN A 424 0.78 -8.13 -27.18
C GLN A 424 0.27 -9.27 -26.30
N ASP A 425 0.85 -10.47 -26.46
CA ASP A 425 0.54 -11.65 -25.64
C ASP A 425 0.74 -11.36 -24.15
N ILE A 426 1.90 -10.84 -23.77
CA ILE A 426 2.20 -10.46 -22.38
C ILE A 426 1.21 -9.40 -21.88
N ASN A 427 0.88 -8.39 -22.68
CA ASN A 427 -0.07 -7.36 -22.26
C ASN A 427 -1.49 -7.88 -22.05
N GLN A 428 -1.87 -8.96 -22.73
CA GLN A 428 -3.21 -9.56 -22.65
C GLN A 428 -3.30 -10.63 -21.56
N ASN A 429 -2.22 -11.41 -21.38
CA ASN A 429 -2.25 -12.65 -20.62
C ASN A 429 -1.49 -12.57 -19.29
N ALA A 430 -0.66 -11.55 -19.06
CA ALA A 430 -0.04 -11.37 -17.75
C ALA A 430 -1.13 -11.10 -16.69
N PRO A 431 -1.03 -11.71 -15.49
CA PRO A 431 -1.89 -11.38 -14.36
C PRO A 431 -1.87 -9.87 -14.06
N ARG A 432 -2.92 -9.36 -13.42
CA ARG A 432 -2.91 -7.99 -12.91
C ARG A 432 -1.88 -7.86 -11.79
N ILE A 433 -1.18 -6.73 -11.73
CA ILE A 433 -0.24 -6.45 -10.64
C ILE A 433 -1.00 -6.34 -9.31
N GLU A 434 -0.40 -6.92 -8.28
CA GLU A 434 -0.88 -6.86 -6.90
C GLU A 434 0.05 -5.99 -6.04
N TYR A 435 -0.53 -5.21 -5.14
CA TYR A 435 0.16 -4.41 -4.11
C TYR A 435 -0.86 -4.05 -3.00
N CYS A 436 -0.43 -3.68 -1.80
CA CYS A 436 -1.32 -3.30 -0.69
C CYS A 436 -1.70 -1.81 -0.77
N GLY A 437 -2.76 -1.51 -1.52
CA GLY A 437 -3.34 -0.16 -1.69
C GLY A 437 -4.60 0.11 -0.84
N GLY A 438 -5.10 -0.90 -0.13
CA GLY A 438 -6.23 -0.78 0.82
C GLY A 438 -7.62 -0.60 0.16
N GLY A 439 -8.19 -1.72 -0.28
CA GLY A 439 -9.59 -1.83 -0.71
C GLY A 439 -9.92 -1.26 -2.09
N SER A 440 -10.89 -1.85 -2.80
CA SER A 440 -11.38 -1.38 -4.10
C SER A 440 -12.23 -0.12 -3.92
N CYS A 441 -12.00 0.91 -4.74
CA CYS A 441 -12.78 2.15 -4.74
C CYS A 441 -14.13 2.02 -5.51
N GLY A 442 -14.60 0.80 -5.76
CA GLY A 442 -15.82 0.58 -6.53
C GLY A 442 -15.65 0.74 -8.04
N LEU A 443 -14.41 0.70 -8.55
CA LEU A 443 -14.11 0.69 -9.97
C LEU A 443 -13.81 -0.72 -10.48
N LYS A 444 -14.26 -1.02 -11.69
CA LYS A 444 -13.99 -2.28 -12.42
C LYS A 444 -13.46 -1.97 -13.81
N ASP A 445 -12.52 -2.77 -14.29
CA ASP A 445 -12.12 -2.75 -15.69
C ASP A 445 -13.30 -3.15 -16.59
N VAL A 446 -13.37 -2.55 -17.78
CA VAL A 446 -14.29 -2.96 -18.85
C VAL A 446 -13.52 -3.83 -19.82
N ASP A 447 -13.93 -5.08 -19.99
CA ASP A 447 -13.42 -5.92 -21.08
C ASP A 447 -13.91 -5.38 -22.42
N LEU A 448 -13.02 -4.69 -23.12
CA LEU A 448 -13.27 -4.06 -24.42
C LEU A 448 -13.48 -5.06 -25.56
N ASN A 449 -13.09 -6.33 -25.38
CA ASN A 449 -13.26 -7.38 -26.40
C ASN A 449 -14.63 -8.08 -26.31
N GLY A 450 -15.24 -8.06 -25.11
CA GLY A 450 -16.58 -8.56 -24.87
C GLY A 450 -17.66 -7.78 -25.63
N SER A 451 -18.86 -8.37 -25.75
CA SER A 451 -20.02 -7.72 -26.41
C SER A 451 -20.34 -6.36 -25.79
N TYR A 452 -20.36 -6.31 -24.46
CA TYR A 452 -20.57 -5.08 -23.70
C TYR A 452 -19.47 -4.05 -23.96
N GLY A 453 -18.19 -4.44 -23.92
CA GLY A 453 -17.09 -3.53 -24.21
C GLY A 453 -17.15 -2.92 -25.61
N LYS A 454 -17.54 -3.71 -26.62
CA LYS A 454 -17.73 -3.23 -28.00
C LYS A 454 -18.83 -2.17 -28.11
N GLU A 455 -19.90 -2.28 -27.33
CA GLU A 455 -20.92 -1.23 -27.24
C GLU A 455 -20.35 0.05 -26.64
N ILE A 456 -19.59 -0.06 -25.55
CA ILE A 456 -18.94 1.09 -24.93
C ILE A 456 -17.95 1.76 -25.88
N ILE A 457 -17.16 0.98 -26.63
CA ILE A 457 -16.26 1.51 -27.68
C ILE A 457 -17.02 2.38 -28.66
N LYS A 458 -18.17 1.89 -29.15
CA LYS A 458 -19.00 2.62 -30.10
C LYS A 458 -19.59 3.88 -29.47
N GLU A 459 -20.08 3.81 -28.24
CA GLU A 459 -20.73 4.93 -27.56
C GLU A 459 -19.76 6.07 -27.22
N LEU A 460 -18.56 5.74 -26.78
CA LEU A 460 -17.54 6.72 -26.38
C LEU A 460 -16.49 6.99 -27.47
N ASN A 461 -16.59 6.35 -28.63
CA ASN A 461 -15.57 6.40 -29.69
C ASN A 461 -14.16 6.13 -29.10
N ILE A 462 -14.02 5.01 -28.39
CA ILE A 462 -12.79 4.67 -27.66
C ILE A 462 -11.68 4.32 -28.65
N LYS A 463 -10.50 4.93 -28.46
CA LYS A 463 -9.31 4.62 -29.26
C LYS A 463 -8.60 3.39 -28.68
N LYS A 464 -7.80 2.72 -29.51
CA LYS A 464 -7.11 1.44 -29.18
C LYS A 464 -6.24 1.49 -27.91
N ASP A 465 -5.73 2.66 -27.55
CA ASP A 465 -4.85 2.85 -26.40
C ASP A 465 -5.51 3.57 -25.21
N GLU A 466 -6.81 3.84 -25.27
CA GLU A 466 -7.52 4.49 -24.17
C GLU A 466 -7.77 3.51 -23.00
N ILE A 467 -7.58 4.02 -21.78
CA ILE A 467 -7.87 3.30 -20.54
C ILE A 467 -9.35 3.44 -20.23
N VAL A 468 -10.06 2.33 -19.99
CA VAL A 468 -11.51 2.34 -19.75
C VAL A 468 -11.86 1.64 -18.45
N VAL A 469 -12.51 2.36 -17.55
CA VAL A 469 -12.95 1.87 -16.23
C VAL A 469 -14.40 2.22 -15.97
N ARG A 470 -15.11 1.33 -15.26
CA ARG A 470 -16.51 1.47 -14.87
C ARG A 470 -16.63 1.62 -13.37
N ASP A 471 -17.36 2.62 -12.95
CA ASP A 471 -17.80 2.83 -11.60
C ASP A 471 -19.08 2.06 -11.30
N VAL A 472 -18.98 1.14 -10.33
CA VAL A 472 -20.10 0.30 -9.92
C VAL A 472 -20.82 0.81 -8.66
N GLN A 473 -20.28 1.82 -7.98
CA GLN A 473 -20.79 2.26 -6.68
C GLN A 473 -21.44 3.65 -6.73
N ARG A 474 -20.87 4.60 -7.49
CA ARG A 474 -21.34 5.99 -7.46
C ARG A 474 -22.61 6.20 -8.30
N PRO A 475 -23.57 7.01 -7.81
CA PRO A 475 -24.71 7.42 -8.60
C PRO A 475 -24.30 8.42 -9.67
N CYS A 476 -24.90 8.32 -10.85
CA CYS A 476 -24.71 9.31 -11.90
C CYS A 476 -25.30 10.66 -11.48
N MET A 477 -24.53 11.75 -11.55
CA MET A 477 -25.00 13.10 -11.23
C MET A 477 -26.25 13.54 -12.04
N ASN A 478 -26.44 12.99 -13.25
CA ASN A 478 -27.58 13.36 -14.09
C ASN A 478 -28.86 12.56 -13.78
N CYS A 479 -28.76 11.34 -13.26
CA CYS A 479 -29.94 10.48 -13.09
C CYS A 479 -30.05 9.76 -11.74
N GLY A 480 -29.10 9.97 -10.83
CA GLY A 480 -29.07 9.39 -9.48
C GLY A 480 -28.85 7.87 -9.43
N LYS A 481 -28.79 7.17 -10.56
CA LYS A 481 -28.62 5.70 -10.59
C LYS A 481 -27.16 5.30 -10.42
N THR A 482 -26.91 4.37 -9.51
CA THR A 482 -25.59 3.76 -9.25
C THR A 482 -25.25 2.71 -10.30
N GLY A 483 -23.96 2.35 -10.40
CA GLY A 483 -23.59 1.13 -11.12
C GLY A 483 -23.43 1.26 -12.63
N GLY A 484 -23.16 2.44 -13.18
CA GLY A 484 -23.18 2.62 -14.64
C GLY A 484 -22.42 3.84 -15.15
N VAL A 485 -21.47 4.39 -14.40
CA VAL A 485 -20.63 5.50 -14.91
C VAL A 485 -19.34 4.90 -15.48
N ILE A 486 -18.99 5.26 -16.72
CA ILE A 486 -17.80 4.80 -17.43
C ILE A 486 -16.89 5.98 -17.71
N TYR A 487 -15.60 5.75 -17.56
CA TYR A 487 -14.53 6.68 -17.90
C TYR A 487 -13.66 6.09 -19.00
N ALA A 488 -13.28 6.89 -19.99
CA ALA A 488 -12.24 6.58 -20.96
C ALA A 488 -11.19 7.71 -21.01
N TYR A 489 -9.91 7.34 -21.02
CA TYR A 489 -8.79 8.28 -20.93
C TYR A 489 -7.71 8.00 -21.98
N GLU A 490 -7.27 9.04 -22.69
CA GLU A 490 -6.16 8.96 -23.66
C GLU A 490 -4.80 9.15 -22.96
N ASP A 491 -3.92 8.17 -23.13
CA ASP A 491 -2.58 8.16 -22.54
C ASP A 491 -1.62 9.14 -23.24
N LEU A 492 -1.23 10.19 -22.51
CA LEU A 492 -0.42 11.31 -22.97
C LEU A 492 0.98 10.93 -23.50
N LYS A 493 1.55 9.77 -23.13
CA LYS A 493 2.93 9.40 -23.52
C LYS A 493 3.04 8.71 -24.89
N LYS A 494 1.95 8.12 -25.41
CA LYS A 494 1.97 7.39 -26.69
C LYS A 494 1.62 8.24 -27.91
N SER A 495 1.08 9.43 -27.72
CA SER A 495 0.73 10.34 -28.82
C SER A 495 1.95 10.95 -29.53
N GLY A 496 3.19 10.63 -29.09
CA GLY A 496 4.41 11.28 -29.61
C GLY A 496 4.50 12.76 -29.25
N ALA A 497 3.54 13.25 -28.45
CA ALA A 497 3.46 14.62 -28.03
C ALA A 497 4.53 14.88 -26.97
N THR A 498 5.37 15.87 -27.23
CA THR A 498 6.17 16.51 -26.19
C THR A 498 5.24 16.88 -25.04
N LEU A 499 5.63 16.55 -23.80
CA LEU A 499 4.90 16.64 -22.51
C LEU A 499 4.26 18.00 -22.15
N ILE A 500 4.09 18.93 -23.09
CA ILE A 500 3.70 20.31 -22.86
C ILE A 500 2.58 20.80 -23.81
N LYS A 501 2.14 20.04 -24.84
CA LYS A 501 1.19 20.62 -25.83
C LYS A 501 -0.05 19.83 -26.24
N ASP A 502 -0.14 18.52 -26.02
CA ASP A 502 -1.34 17.77 -26.44
C ASP A 502 -2.21 17.31 -25.28
N LYS A 503 -3.50 17.55 -25.47
CA LYS A 503 -4.55 17.61 -24.47
C LYS A 503 -5.01 16.21 -24.10
N GLY A 504 -5.00 15.87 -22.81
CA GLY A 504 -5.66 14.66 -22.34
C GLY A 504 -7.16 14.75 -22.61
N LEU A 505 -7.73 13.74 -23.26
CA LEU A 505 -9.16 13.61 -23.47
C LEU A 505 -9.73 12.72 -22.39
N VAL A 506 -10.61 13.26 -21.56
CA VAL A 506 -11.37 12.48 -20.57
C VAL A 506 -12.81 12.36 -21.07
N LYS A 507 -13.28 11.15 -21.27
CA LYS A 507 -14.67 10.87 -21.63
C LYS A 507 -15.35 10.22 -20.44
N LYS A 508 -16.52 10.73 -20.07
CA LYS A 508 -17.40 10.18 -19.04
C LYS A 508 -18.75 9.87 -19.66
N TYR A 509 -19.31 8.71 -19.35
CA TYR A 509 -20.59 8.25 -19.88
C TYR A 509 -21.41 7.55 -18.81
N CYS A 510 -22.71 7.80 -18.76
CA CYS A 510 -23.62 7.03 -17.93
C CYS A 510 -24.44 6.05 -18.78
N GLU A 511 -24.37 4.78 -18.44
CA GLU A 511 -25.15 3.70 -19.05
C GLU A 511 -26.66 3.87 -18.95
N HIS A 512 -27.11 4.44 -17.82
CA HIS A 512 -28.52 4.50 -17.46
C HIS A 512 -29.26 5.65 -18.14
N CYS A 513 -28.64 6.83 -18.21
CA CYS A 513 -29.25 8.02 -18.82
C CYS A 513 -28.58 8.45 -20.11
N LYS A 514 -27.55 7.73 -20.55
CA LYS A 514 -26.76 8.00 -21.76
C LYS A 514 -26.08 9.37 -21.78
N ALA A 515 -26.04 10.07 -20.65
CA ALA A 515 -25.35 11.35 -20.54
C ALA A 515 -23.86 11.15 -20.81
N LYS A 516 -23.29 12.04 -21.63
CA LYS A 516 -21.89 12.04 -22.03
C LYS A 516 -21.27 13.37 -21.68
N GLU A 517 -20.06 13.32 -21.15
CA GLU A 517 -19.22 14.46 -20.89
C GLU A 517 -17.85 14.18 -21.50
N ILE A 518 -17.39 15.07 -22.38
CA ILE A 518 -16.08 14.97 -23.01
C ILE A 518 -15.31 16.22 -22.62
N LYS A 519 -14.36 16.07 -21.69
CA LYS A 519 -13.46 17.16 -21.30
C LYS A 519 -12.21 17.10 -22.16
N ILE A 520 -11.97 18.19 -22.89
CA ILE A 520 -10.71 18.44 -23.59
C ILE A 520 -9.92 19.41 -22.72
N ASN A 521 -8.82 18.95 -22.15
CA ASN A 521 -8.08 19.77 -21.21
C ASN A 521 -7.32 20.89 -21.91
N LYS A 522 -7.61 22.13 -21.52
CA LYS A 522 -6.78 23.29 -21.85
C LYS A 522 -5.85 23.49 -20.66
N VAL A 523 -4.57 23.14 -20.81
CA VAL A 523 -3.53 23.67 -19.92
C VAL A 523 -3.45 25.16 -20.21
N LYS A 524 -3.68 26.00 -19.18
CA LYS A 524 -3.51 27.46 -19.28
C LYS A 524 -2.04 27.82 -19.14
#